data_AF-A0A9E0NER0-F1
#
_entry.id   AF-A0A9E0NER0-F1
#
_cell.length_a   1.000
_cell.length_b   1.000
_cell.length_c   1.000
_cell.angle_alpha   90.00
_cell.angle_beta   90.00
_cell.angle_gamma   90.00
#
_symmetry.space_group_name_H-M   'P 1'
#
loop_
_entity.id
_entity.type
_entity.pdbx_description
1 polymer ?
#
loop_
_entity_poly.entity_id
_entity_poly.type
_entity_poly.pdbx_seq_one_letter_code
_entity_poly.pdbx_strand_id
1 'polypeptide(L)'
;MRAERGWWAAQVPALEVFTQARTEAGARRMLAAALEDLSGDTGLEVTVTPAEGGQVVIRAARPSHLVALVLRRLRQARGLSLAGVATLLGYRSRTAYARYETAAVAPTLDRLSELLRVLAPQWTLRLSPSSLGASPPGRGARARRRRRVVPARAGAARPGLTPRSAAGADRGGPGRPDPRSRRDRAGRARPGRPRRR
;
A
#
# COMPACT_ATOMS: atom_id res chain seq x y z
N MET A 1 13.12 -2.89 -15.34
CA MET A 1 12.35 -2.37 -16.48
C MET A 1 13.27 -2.24 -17.68
N ARG A 2 12.77 -2.51 -18.88
CA ARG A 2 13.52 -2.35 -20.13
C ARG A 2 12.59 -1.87 -21.24
N ALA A 3 13.10 -1.02 -22.11
CA ALA A 3 12.41 -0.62 -23.33
C ALA A 3 12.92 -1.49 -24.49
N GLU A 4 12.01 -2.07 -25.26
CA GLU A 4 12.35 -2.88 -26.43
C GLU A 4 11.27 -2.73 -27.51
N ARG A 5 11.68 -2.38 -28.74
CA ARG A 5 10.82 -2.30 -29.94
C ARG A 5 9.49 -1.55 -29.70
N GLY A 6 9.54 -0.41 -29.01
CA GLY A 6 8.36 0.42 -28.74
C GLY A 6 7.44 -0.09 -27.61
N TRP A 7 7.96 -1.00 -26.78
CA TRP A 7 7.32 -1.51 -25.57
C TRP A 7 8.21 -1.31 -24.36
N TRP A 8 7.58 -1.26 -23.19
CA TRP A 8 8.22 -1.25 -21.89
C TRP A 8 7.84 -2.52 -21.15
N ALA A 9 8.83 -3.28 -20.73
CA ALA A 9 8.67 -4.47 -19.90
C ALA A 9 9.04 -4.16 -18.45
N ALA A 10 8.20 -4.62 -17.51
CA ALA A 10 8.45 -4.58 -16.08
C ALA A 10 8.37 -6.01 -15.53
N GLN A 11 9.41 -6.40 -14.79
CA GLN A 11 9.53 -7.74 -14.26
C GLN A 11 9.97 -7.70 -12.80
N VAL A 12 9.42 -8.62 -12.01
CA VAL A 12 9.90 -8.93 -10.67
C VAL A 12 10.19 -10.43 -10.67
N PRO A 13 11.40 -10.85 -11.08
CA PRO A 13 11.75 -12.27 -11.24
C PRO A 13 11.52 -13.05 -9.95
N ALA A 14 11.81 -12.39 -8.83
CA ALA A 14 11.55 -12.83 -7.48
C ALA A 14 10.12 -13.32 -7.19
N LEU A 15 9.14 -12.79 -7.91
CA LEU A 15 7.72 -13.08 -7.75
C LEU A 15 7.10 -13.71 -9.00
N GLU A 16 7.95 -14.04 -9.98
CA GLU A 16 7.56 -14.54 -11.31
C GLU A 16 6.50 -13.65 -11.98
N VAL A 17 6.62 -12.33 -11.79
CA VAL A 17 5.71 -11.35 -12.38
C VAL A 17 6.38 -10.70 -13.58
N PHE A 18 5.66 -10.68 -14.70
CA PHE A 18 6.04 -9.97 -15.91
C PHE A 18 4.83 -9.20 -16.45
N THR A 19 5.04 -7.94 -16.80
CA THR A 19 4.03 -7.07 -17.42
C THR A 19 4.68 -6.22 -18.50
N GLN A 20 3.89 -5.77 -19.48
CA GLN A 20 4.38 -4.91 -20.55
C GLN A 20 3.33 -3.91 -21.00
N ALA A 21 3.77 -2.72 -21.41
CA ALA A 21 2.89 -1.68 -21.96
C ALA A 21 3.62 -0.82 -22.99
N ARG A 22 2.87 -0.01 -23.74
CA ARG A 22 3.46 0.94 -24.72
C ARG A 22 4.24 2.08 -24.08
N THR A 23 4.00 2.35 -22.80
CA THR A 23 4.69 3.41 -22.04
C THR A 23 5.26 2.86 -20.74
N GLU A 24 6.35 3.45 -20.26
CA GLU A 24 6.97 3.07 -18.99
C GLU A 24 5.98 3.17 -17.83
N ALA A 25 5.25 4.28 -17.76
CA ALA A 25 4.20 4.50 -16.76
C ALA A 25 3.08 3.46 -16.85
N GLY A 26 2.72 3.01 -18.06
CA GLY A 26 1.79 1.91 -18.27
C GLY A 26 2.31 0.60 -17.67
N ALA A 27 3.55 0.24 -17.97
CA ALA A 27 4.16 -1.00 -17.49
C ALA A 27 4.28 -1.01 -15.95
N ARG A 28 4.60 0.12 -15.33
CA ARG A 28 4.61 0.24 -13.86
C ARG A 28 3.22 0.09 -13.24
N ARG A 29 2.19 0.70 -13.83
CA ARG A 29 0.80 0.54 -13.36
C ARG A 29 0.33 -0.91 -13.49
N MET A 30 0.65 -1.57 -14.60
CA MET A 30 0.35 -2.99 -14.77
C MET A 30 1.10 -3.85 -13.76
N LEU A 31 2.36 -3.55 -13.48
CA LEU A 31 3.11 -4.26 -12.45
C LEU A 31 2.48 -4.09 -11.07
N ALA A 32 2.05 -2.89 -10.71
CA ALA A 32 1.35 -2.62 -9.45
C ALA A 32 0.08 -3.48 -9.34
N ALA A 33 -0.81 -3.39 -10.33
CA ALA A 33 -2.06 -4.15 -10.37
C ALA A 33 -1.81 -5.68 -10.29
N ALA A 34 -0.82 -6.18 -11.02
CA ALA A 34 -0.48 -7.60 -10.97
C ALA A 34 -0.03 -8.06 -9.56
N LEU A 35 0.70 -7.21 -8.83
CA LEU A 35 1.12 -7.52 -7.45
C LEU A 35 -0.06 -7.48 -6.47
N GLU A 36 -1.01 -6.57 -6.69
CA GLU A 36 -2.26 -6.47 -5.92
C GLU A 36 -3.12 -7.71 -6.15
N ASP A 37 -3.35 -8.09 -7.41
CA ASP A 37 -4.11 -9.30 -7.77
C ASP A 37 -3.49 -10.57 -7.19
N LEU A 38 -2.17 -10.72 -7.33
CA LEU A 38 -1.44 -11.90 -6.81
C LEU A 38 -1.43 -11.99 -5.30
N SER A 39 -1.62 -10.86 -4.60
CA SER A 39 -1.71 -10.87 -3.14
C SER A 39 -2.95 -11.60 -2.65
N GLY A 40 -4.04 -11.60 -3.44
CA GLY A 40 -5.34 -12.11 -3.05
C GLY A 40 -6.03 -11.26 -1.97
N ASP A 41 -5.49 -10.07 -1.67
CA ASP A 41 -6.01 -9.13 -0.69
C ASP A 41 -6.58 -7.91 -1.38
N THR A 42 -7.89 -7.73 -1.30
CA THR A 42 -8.64 -6.64 -1.96
C THR A 42 -8.30 -5.25 -1.44
N GLY A 43 -7.54 -5.13 -0.34
CA GLY A 43 -7.11 -3.84 0.21
C GLY A 43 -5.61 -3.59 0.09
N LEU A 44 -4.86 -4.42 -0.64
CA LEU A 44 -3.43 -4.16 -0.85
C LEU A 44 -3.31 -3.07 -1.92
N GLU A 45 -2.74 -1.93 -1.55
CA GLU A 45 -2.39 -0.86 -2.48
C GLU A 45 -0.88 -0.87 -2.69
N VAL A 46 -0.46 -0.97 -3.94
CA VAL A 46 0.94 -1.05 -4.38
C VAL A 46 1.28 0.15 -5.27
N THR A 47 2.37 0.83 -4.95
CA THR A 47 2.95 1.87 -5.81
C THR A 47 4.28 1.40 -6.36
N VAL A 48 4.47 1.51 -7.68
CA VAL A 48 5.72 1.20 -8.35
C VAL A 48 6.33 2.49 -8.91
N THR A 49 7.45 2.91 -8.34
CA THR A 49 8.21 4.09 -8.80
C THR A 49 9.49 3.68 -9.51
N PRO A 50 9.97 4.44 -10.51
CA PRO A 50 11.25 4.18 -11.12
C PRO A 50 12.40 4.37 -10.12
N ALA A 51 13.51 3.66 -10.35
CA ALA A 51 14.77 3.83 -9.67
C ALA A 51 15.93 3.77 -10.68
N GLU A 52 17.15 4.05 -10.23
CA GLU A 52 18.34 4.04 -11.08
C GLU A 52 18.61 2.66 -11.69
N GLY A 53 19.32 2.64 -12.83
CA GLY A 53 19.72 1.39 -13.50
C GLY A 53 18.54 0.57 -14.03
N GLY A 54 17.42 1.21 -14.37
CA GLY A 54 16.21 0.53 -14.83
C GLY A 54 15.52 -0.31 -13.76
N GLN A 55 15.85 -0.10 -12.48
CA GLN A 55 15.18 -0.76 -11.36
C GLN A 55 13.85 -0.06 -11.05
N VAL A 56 13.03 -0.71 -10.23
CA VAL A 56 11.81 -0.12 -9.68
C VAL A 56 11.79 -0.30 -8.18
N VAL A 57 11.16 0.64 -7.50
CA VAL A 57 10.87 0.54 -6.08
C VAL A 57 9.40 0.22 -5.93
N ILE A 58 9.12 -0.88 -5.24
CA ILE A 58 7.78 -1.33 -4.92
C ILE A 58 7.48 -0.91 -3.49
N ARG A 59 6.40 -0.14 -3.31
CA ARG A 59 5.89 0.27 -2.00
C ARG A 59 4.49 -0.32 -1.84
N ALA A 60 4.15 -0.68 -0.62
CA ALA A 60 2.81 -1.10 -0.26
C ALA A 60 2.34 -0.30 0.95
N ALA A 61 1.06 0.09 0.96
CA ALA A 61 0.44 0.72 2.13
C ALA A 61 0.53 -0.18 3.37
N ARG A 62 0.53 -1.51 3.17
CA ARG A 62 0.72 -2.53 4.20
C ARG A 62 1.93 -3.42 3.87
N PRO A 63 3.14 -3.05 4.30
CA PRO A 63 4.37 -3.80 3.96
C PRO A 63 4.33 -5.28 4.35
N SER A 64 3.65 -5.65 5.44
CA SER A 64 3.48 -7.04 5.86
C SER A 64 2.79 -7.92 4.82
N HIS A 65 1.87 -7.36 4.03
CA HIS A 65 1.18 -8.08 2.97
C HIS A 65 2.07 -8.32 1.75
N LEU A 66 2.94 -7.35 1.43
CA LEU A 66 3.96 -7.56 0.40
C LEU A 66 4.97 -8.63 0.82
N VAL A 67 5.39 -8.62 2.10
CA VAL A 67 6.25 -9.67 2.66
C VAL A 67 5.55 -11.04 2.60
N ALA A 68 4.28 -11.11 2.96
CA ALA A 68 3.49 -12.34 2.89
C ALA A 68 3.41 -12.90 1.46
N LEU A 69 3.18 -12.02 0.46
CA LEU A 69 3.21 -12.38 -0.96
C LEU A 69 4.58 -12.95 -1.37
N VAL A 70 5.68 -12.27 -0.97
CA VAL A 70 7.05 -12.73 -1.26
C VAL A 70 7.30 -14.11 -0.68
N LEU A 71 7.01 -14.33 0.60
CA LEU A 71 7.23 -15.61 1.27
C LEU A 71 6.44 -16.74 0.60
N ARG A 72 5.17 -16.48 0.28
CA ARG A 72 4.30 -17.43 -0.43
C ARG A 72 4.86 -17.81 -1.79
N ARG A 73 5.29 -16.83 -2.58
CA ARG A 73 5.89 -17.07 -3.90
C ARG A 73 7.19 -17.86 -3.80
N LEU A 74 8.08 -17.50 -2.88
CA LEU A 74 9.33 -18.21 -2.67
C LEU A 74 9.10 -19.67 -2.25
N ARG A 75 8.13 -19.93 -1.37
CA ARG A 75 7.75 -21.29 -1.00
C ARG A 75 7.22 -22.07 -2.20
N GLN A 76 6.32 -21.47 -2.98
CA GLN A 76 5.73 -22.09 -4.17
C GLN A 76 6.79 -22.42 -5.22
N ALA A 77 7.71 -21.50 -5.49
CA ALA A 77 8.82 -21.69 -6.43
C ALA A 77 9.74 -22.86 -6.04
N ARG A 78 9.78 -23.23 -4.75
CA ARG A 78 10.53 -24.39 -4.25
C ARG A 78 9.71 -25.66 -4.11
N GLY A 79 8.42 -25.64 -4.47
CA GLY A 79 7.52 -26.79 -4.31
C GLY A 79 7.31 -27.21 -2.85
N LEU A 80 7.57 -26.33 -1.88
CA LEU A 80 7.46 -26.67 -0.46
C LEU A 80 6.04 -26.51 0.05
N SER A 81 5.59 -27.44 0.89
CA SER A 81 4.35 -27.29 1.65
C SER A 81 4.57 -26.39 2.89
N LEU A 82 3.48 -25.87 3.47
CA LEU A 82 3.55 -25.11 4.74
C LEU A 82 4.19 -25.93 5.86
N ALA A 83 3.90 -27.24 5.91
CA ALA A 83 4.50 -28.15 6.87
C ALA A 83 6.00 -28.36 6.60
N GLY A 84 6.40 -28.50 5.33
CA GLY A 84 7.81 -28.64 4.96
C GLY A 84 8.64 -27.43 5.40
N VAL A 85 8.15 -26.21 5.17
CA VAL A 85 8.84 -25.00 5.65
C VAL A 85 8.87 -24.95 7.17
N ALA A 86 7.77 -25.28 7.85
CA ALA A 86 7.74 -25.32 9.31
C ALA A 86 8.77 -26.31 9.88
N THR A 87 8.91 -27.50 9.29
CA THR A 87 9.93 -28.49 9.67
C THR A 87 11.34 -27.95 9.49
N LEU A 88 11.64 -27.31 8.35
CA LEU A 88 12.97 -26.70 8.10
C LEU A 88 13.31 -25.59 9.10
N LEU A 89 12.29 -24.90 9.62
CA LEU A 89 12.43 -23.86 10.64
C LEU A 89 12.38 -24.41 12.08
N GLY A 90 12.30 -25.74 12.27
CA GLY A 90 12.21 -26.37 13.58
C GLY A 90 10.89 -26.11 14.32
N TYR A 91 9.84 -25.70 13.61
CA TYR A 91 8.54 -25.40 14.20
C TYR A 91 7.73 -26.68 14.44
N ARG A 92 7.06 -26.73 15.59
CA ARG A 92 6.16 -27.84 15.97
C ARG A 92 4.81 -27.83 15.24
N SER A 93 4.45 -26.73 14.58
CA SER A 93 3.17 -26.57 13.88
C SER A 93 3.32 -25.85 12.55
N ARG A 94 2.65 -26.36 11.51
CA ARG A 94 2.51 -25.69 10.20
C ARG A 94 1.88 -24.30 10.30
N THR A 95 1.01 -24.09 11.30
CA THR A 95 0.31 -22.80 11.47
C THR A 95 1.26 -21.69 11.90
N ALA A 96 2.39 -22.02 12.54
CA ALA A 96 3.39 -21.03 12.94
C ALA A 96 3.97 -20.30 11.72
N TYR A 97 4.27 -21.03 10.64
CA TYR A 97 4.73 -20.43 9.38
C TYR A 97 3.58 -19.80 8.59
N ALA A 98 2.40 -20.44 8.54
CA ALA A 98 1.27 -19.96 7.76
C ALA A 98 0.86 -18.51 8.12
N ARG A 99 1.02 -18.11 9.38
CA ARG A 99 0.71 -16.74 9.84
C ARG A 99 1.51 -15.65 9.14
N TYR A 100 2.73 -15.96 8.67
CA TYR A 100 3.53 -15.02 7.89
C TYR A 100 3.00 -14.90 6.45
N GLU A 101 2.58 -16.00 5.82
CA GLU A 101 2.02 -15.98 4.45
C GLU A 101 0.61 -15.37 4.34
N THR A 102 -0.12 -15.31 5.47
CA THR A 102 -1.42 -14.64 5.54
C THR A 102 -1.32 -13.21 6.08
N ALA A 103 -0.11 -12.70 6.29
CA ALA A 103 0.15 -11.40 6.93
C ALA A 103 -0.49 -11.21 8.32
N ALA A 104 -0.88 -12.31 8.99
CA ALA A 104 -1.47 -12.26 10.33
C ALA A 104 -0.45 -11.83 11.40
N VAL A 105 0.83 -12.02 11.11
CA VAL A 105 1.96 -11.52 11.90
C VAL A 105 3.02 -10.98 10.95
N ALA A 106 3.50 -9.77 11.21
CA ALA A 106 4.68 -9.24 10.53
C ALA A 106 5.94 -9.89 11.13
N PRO A 107 6.84 -10.48 10.33
CA PRO A 107 8.09 -11.00 10.85
C PRO A 107 8.98 -9.86 11.36
N THR A 108 9.70 -10.09 12.45
CA THR A 108 10.83 -9.24 12.83
C THR A 108 11.93 -9.34 11.76
N LEU A 109 12.89 -8.41 11.76
CA LEU A 109 14.00 -8.45 10.81
C LEU A 109 14.80 -9.75 10.88
N ASP A 110 15.11 -10.21 12.10
CA ASP A 110 15.83 -11.46 12.33
C ASP A 110 15.03 -12.65 11.81
N ARG A 111 13.72 -12.65 12.07
CA ARG A 111 12.83 -13.70 11.60
C ARG A 111 12.71 -13.70 10.09
N LEU A 112 12.59 -12.54 9.45
CA LEU A 112 12.56 -12.42 8.00
C LEU A 112 13.86 -12.98 7.38
N SER A 113 15.00 -12.67 7.98
CA SER A 113 16.30 -13.17 7.53
C SER A 113 16.39 -14.70 7.62
N GLU A 114 15.89 -15.30 8.70
CA GLU A 114 15.81 -16.76 8.85
C GLU A 114 14.87 -17.40 7.83
N LEU A 115 13.69 -16.81 7.61
CA LEU A 115 12.73 -17.26 6.61
C LEU A 115 13.34 -17.23 5.21
N LEU A 116 14.02 -16.14 4.85
CA LEU A 116 14.69 -15.99 3.55
C LEU A 116 15.85 -16.97 3.40
N ARG A 117 16.61 -17.28 4.46
CA ARG A 117 17.67 -18.29 4.39
C ARG A 117 17.13 -19.67 4.00
N VAL A 118 15.97 -20.04 4.55
CA VAL A 118 15.32 -21.33 4.24
C VAL A 118 14.67 -21.31 2.87
N LEU A 119 14.05 -20.20 2.46
CA LEU A 119 13.24 -20.11 1.24
C LEU A 119 14.02 -19.64 0.00
N ALA A 120 14.99 -18.76 0.16
CA ALA A 120 15.78 -18.18 -0.93
C ALA A 120 17.21 -17.89 -0.45
N PRO A 121 18.04 -18.92 -0.23
CA PRO A 121 19.40 -18.76 0.30
C PRO A 121 20.30 -17.89 -0.60
N GLN A 122 19.97 -17.79 -1.89
CA GLN A 122 20.66 -16.94 -2.86
C GLN A 122 20.24 -15.47 -2.80
N TRP A 123 19.25 -15.10 -1.98
CA TRP A 123 18.83 -13.72 -1.81
C TRP A 123 19.55 -13.08 -0.63
N THR A 124 19.95 -11.82 -0.82
CA THR A 124 20.53 -11.01 0.25
C THR A 124 19.55 -9.90 0.61
N LEU A 125 19.19 -9.82 1.90
CA LEU A 125 18.46 -8.69 2.44
C LEU A 125 19.45 -7.55 2.72
N ARG A 126 19.26 -6.41 2.06
CA ARG A 126 20.07 -5.20 2.28
C ARG A 126 19.22 -4.12 2.92
N LEU A 127 19.72 -3.54 4.00
CA LEU A 127 19.20 -2.29 4.56
C LEU A 127 20.03 -1.13 4.02
N SER A 128 19.37 -0.06 3.60
CA SER A 128 20.04 1.16 3.15
C SER A 128 19.18 2.36 3.51
N PRO A 129 19.79 3.48 3.91
CA PRO A 129 19.03 4.70 4.15
C PRO A 129 18.25 5.07 2.89
N SER A 130 16.97 5.43 3.04
CA SER A 130 16.18 5.80 1.88
C SER A 130 16.62 7.18 1.39
N SER A 131 17.29 7.25 0.25
CA SER A 131 17.51 8.51 -0.48
C SER A 131 16.20 9.06 -1.10
N LEU A 132 15.15 8.23 -1.15
CA LEU A 132 13.84 8.51 -1.76
C LEU A 132 12.94 9.46 -0.95
N GLY A 133 13.49 10.25 -0.04
CA GLY A 133 12.76 11.21 0.81
C GLY A 133 12.97 12.69 0.44
N ALA A 134 13.97 13.02 -0.38
CA ALA A 134 14.17 14.38 -0.85
C ALA A 134 13.50 14.57 -2.22
N SER A 135 12.20 14.87 -2.23
CA SER A 135 11.64 15.57 -3.37
C SER A 135 12.40 16.89 -3.48
N PRO A 136 13.10 17.21 -4.58
CA PRO A 136 13.77 18.50 -4.71
C PRO A 136 12.72 19.59 -4.47
N PRO A 137 13.01 20.64 -3.67
CA PRO A 137 12.09 21.75 -3.52
C PRO A 137 11.74 22.26 -4.91
N GLY A 138 10.46 22.22 -5.24
CA GLY A 138 9.97 22.54 -6.58
C GLY A 138 10.62 23.84 -7.07
N ARG A 139 11.23 23.81 -8.25
CA ARG A 139 11.59 25.01 -9.00
C ARG A 139 10.29 25.71 -9.41
N GLY A 140 9.70 26.40 -8.45
CA GLY A 140 8.37 26.98 -8.52
C GLY A 140 8.21 28.19 -7.61
N ALA A 141 9.29 28.76 -7.07
CA ALA A 141 9.27 30.12 -6.56
C ALA A 141 9.49 31.06 -7.75
N ARG A 142 8.39 31.36 -8.44
CA ARG A 142 8.30 32.37 -9.49
C ARG A 142 9.09 33.61 -9.11
N ALA A 143 9.98 34.02 -10.01
CA ALA A 143 10.58 35.33 -10.07
C ALA A 143 9.48 36.39 -9.81
N ARG A 144 9.58 37.08 -8.68
CA ARG A 144 8.83 38.30 -8.42
C ARG A 144 9.28 39.34 -9.45
N ARG A 145 8.61 39.38 -10.60
CA ARG A 145 8.67 40.52 -11.51
C ARG A 145 8.29 41.75 -10.70
N ARG A 146 9.26 42.65 -10.55
CA ARG A 146 9.09 43.99 -10.01
C ARG A 146 7.93 44.65 -10.76
N ARG A 147 6.78 44.83 -10.10
CA ARG A 147 5.76 45.76 -10.55
C ARG A 147 6.35 47.16 -10.40
N ARG A 148 6.73 47.76 -11.53
CA ARG A 148 7.02 49.18 -11.64
C ARG A 148 5.75 49.92 -11.25
N VAL A 149 5.81 50.66 -10.14
CA VAL A 149 4.75 51.56 -9.70
C VAL A 149 4.60 52.65 -10.76
N VAL A 150 3.41 52.74 -11.36
CA VAL A 150 2.98 53.89 -12.16
C VAL A 150 2.00 54.66 -11.27
N PRO A 151 2.24 55.94 -10.97
CA PRO A 151 1.34 56.72 -10.12
C PRO A 151 -0.01 56.98 -10.80
N ALA A 152 -1.05 56.97 -9.98
CA ALA A 152 -2.45 57.10 -10.31
C ALA A 152 -2.78 58.46 -10.94
N ARG A 153 -3.57 58.43 -12.04
CA ARG A 153 -4.34 59.58 -12.49
C ARG A 153 -5.67 59.63 -11.74
N ALA A 154 -5.99 60.84 -11.30
CA ALA A 154 -7.10 61.22 -10.48
C ALA A 154 -8.48 60.96 -11.11
N GLY A 155 -9.40 60.48 -10.26
CA GLY A 155 -10.71 61.07 -10.06
C GLY A 155 -11.68 61.17 -11.24
N ALA A 156 -12.57 60.19 -11.36
CA ALA A 156 -13.92 60.43 -11.85
C ALA A 156 -14.90 59.67 -10.95
N ALA A 157 -15.90 60.41 -10.48
CA ALA A 157 -16.76 60.08 -9.36
C ALA A 157 -18.13 59.52 -9.80
N ARG A 158 -18.78 58.85 -8.83
CA ARG A 158 -20.24 58.60 -8.63
C ARG A 158 -20.87 57.41 -9.36
N PRO A 159 -22.08 56.96 -8.91
CA PRO A 159 -22.64 56.84 -7.55
C PRO A 159 -23.13 55.40 -7.28
N GLY A 160 -23.18 54.90 -6.03
CA GLY A 160 -24.31 55.09 -5.13
C GLY A 160 -25.41 54.04 -5.36
N LEU A 161 -25.45 53.01 -4.51
CA LEU A 161 -26.67 52.28 -4.13
C LEU A 161 -26.43 51.57 -2.80
N THR A 162 -27.27 51.91 -1.84
CA THR A 162 -27.24 51.55 -0.42
C THR A 162 -27.82 50.16 -0.14
N PRO A 163 -27.60 49.61 1.07
CA PRO A 163 -28.02 48.27 1.47
C PRO A 163 -29.34 48.27 2.26
N ARG A 164 -30.08 47.16 2.19
CA ARG A 164 -31.09 46.71 3.18
C ARG A 164 -31.17 45.17 3.05
N SER A 165 -30.68 44.37 4.00
CA SER A 165 -31.22 44.09 5.34
C SER A 165 -32.64 43.54 5.31
N ALA A 166 -32.81 42.22 5.54
CA ALA A 166 -33.24 41.68 6.83
C ALA A 166 -33.97 40.33 6.68
N ALA A 167 -33.68 39.43 7.63
CA ALA A 167 -34.55 38.40 8.19
C ALA A 167 -35.00 37.25 7.25
N GLY A 168 -35.13 36.01 7.71
CA GLY A 168 -35.00 35.40 9.03
C GLY A 168 -34.91 33.88 8.82
N ALA A 169 -34.46 33.16 9.84
CA ALA A 169 -35.20 32.06 10.49
C ALA A 169 -35.51 30.85 9.57
N ASP A 170 -35.27 29.60 9.94
CA ASP A 170 -35.43 29.03 11.25
C ASP A 170 -34.84 27.62 11.30
N ARG A 171 -34.45 27.26 12.52
CA ARG A 171 -34.37 25.94 13.19
C ARG A 171 -34.63 24.66 12.37
N GLY A 172 -33.81 23.65 12.65
CA GLY A 172 -34.24 22.25 12.47
C GLY A 172 -33.15 21.18 12.54
N GLY A 173 -32.39 21.09 13.64
CA GLY A 173 -31.91 19.77 14.10
C GLY A 173 -33.05 19.04 14.85
N PRO A 174 -32.89 17.80 15.38
CA PRO A 174 -31.63 17.11 15.68
C PRO A 174 -31.67 15.59 15.40
N GLY A 175 -30.64 14.84 15.83
CA GLY A 175 -30.79 13.41 16.14
C GLY A 175 -29.63 12.50 15.76
N ARG A 176 -28.50 12.59 16.46
CA ARG A 176 -27.52 11.49 16.52
C ARG A 176 -28.06 10.39 17.44
N PRO A 177 -28.09 9.11 17.02
CA PRO A 177 -28.41 8.01 17.94
C PRO A 177 -27.21 7.61 18.82
N ASP A 178 -27.54 7.35 20.08
CA ASP A 178 -26.70 6.99 21.23
C ASP A 178 -26.13 5.55 21.14
N PRO A 179 -24.84 5.31 21.44
CA PRO A 179 -24.15 4.02 21.30
C PRO A 179 -24.41 2.95 22.39
N ARG A 180 -25.59 2.89 23.04
CA ARG A 180 -25.84 1.97 24.18
C ARG A 180 -26.93 0.89 24.00
N SER A 181 -27.14 0.37 22.80
CA SER A 181 -28.10 -0.73 22.57
C SER A 181 -27.50 -1.91 21.80
N ARG A 182 -26.56 -2.64 22.40
CA ARG A 182 -26.17 -4.00 21.95
C ARG A 182 -25.56 -4.84 23.07
N ARG A 183 -26.28 -4.95 24.18
CA ARG A 183 -26.23 -6.13 25.06
C ARG A 183 -27.62 -6.72 25.05
N ASP A 184 -27.77 -7.86 24.37
CA ASP A 184 -28.70 -8.95 24.67
C ASP A 184 -28.83 -9.87 23.46
N ARG A 185 -28.01 -10.92 23.46
CA ARG A 185 -28.36 -12.24 22.90
C ARG A 185 -27.42 -13.28 23.51
N ALA A 186 -27.72 -13.60 24.76
CA ALA A 186 -27.39 -14.88 25.34
C ALA A 186 -28.24 -15.98 24.67
N GLY A 187 -27.68 -17.18 24.57
CA GLY A 187 -28.44 -18.42 24.41
C GLY A 187 -28.45 -19.02 23.01
N ARG A 188 -27.55 -19.98 22.76
CA ARG A 188 -27.92 -21.29 22.21
C ARG A 188 -26.88 -22.35 22.54
N ALA A 189 -27.42 -23.50 22.91
CA ALA A 189 -26.81 -24.62 23.60
C ALA A 189 -25.73 -25.36 22.78
N ARG A 190 -24.78 -25.96 23.51
CA ARG A 190 -23.88 -27.01 23.04
C ARG A 190 -24.62 -28.35 23.07
N PRO A 191 -24.67 -29.14 21.99
CA PRO A 191 -24.98 -30.56 22.08
C PRO A 191 -23.73 -31.38 22.43
N GLY A 192 -23.93 -32.36 23.30
CA GLY A 192 -22.89 -33.14 23.98
C GLY A 192 -22.15 -34.14 23.10
N ARG A 193 -20.95 -34.49 23.57
CA ARG A 193 -20.18 -35.66 23.13
C ARG A 193 -20.81 -36.93 23.68
N PRO A 194 -21.06 -37.97 22.87
CA PRO A 194 -21.27 -39.31 23.40
C PRO A 194 -19.91 -39.94 23.77
N ARG A 195 -19.81 -40.42 25.02
CA ARG A 195 -18.83 -41.43 25.44
C ARG A 195 -19.42 -42.82 25.17
N ARG A 196 -18.62 -43.72 24.59
CA ARG A 196 -18.68 -45.20 24.66
C ARG A 196 -17.52 -45.70 23.76
N ARG A 197 -16.75 -46.71 24.10
CA ARG A 197 -16.73 -47.63 25.24
C ARG A 197 -15.31 -48.20 25.32
#